data_AF-A0A965PEJ2-F1
#
_entry.id   AF-A0A965PEJ2-F1
#
_cell.length_a   1.000
_cell.length_b   1.000
_cell.length_c   1.000
_cell.angle_alpha   90.00
_cell.angle_beta   90.00
_cell.angle_gamma   90.00
#
_symmetry.space_group_name_H-M   'P 1'
#
loop_
_entity.id
_entity.type
_entity.pdbx_description
1 polymer ?
#
loop_
_entity_poly.entity_id
_entity_poly.type
_entity_poly.pdbx_seq_one_letter_code
_entity_poly.pdbx_strand_id
1 'polypeptide(L)'
;MDDNSKLEKWYNNYKSNKNKLKIKDWVVVDEEYYNQYKNNITINNIKLYSGENEHTKRKEKYILAESKDKYIIIKYNSNFIAVNICEREYDLMNNIILVMVNDKSVYNIENNVGEPPEIKEIIKVLGWKATRKAMKDLEEFE
;
A
#
# COMPACT_ATOMS: atom_id res chain seq x y z
N MET A 1 20.37 -10.99 -6.78
CA MET A 1 19.12 -11.42 -7.45
C MET A 1 18.58 -10.16 -8.09
N ASP A 2 18.53 -10.09 -9.42
CA ASP A 2 18.06 -8.90 -10.14
C ASP A 2 16.56 -8.67 -9.83
N ASP A 3 16.12 -7.42 -9.75
CA ASP A 3 14.75 -7.07 -9.34
C ASP A 3 13.69 -7.63 -10.29
N ASN A 4 14.00 -7.84 -11.58
CA ASN A 4 13.12 -8.51 -12.53
C ASN A 4 12.89 -9.98 -12.19
N SER A 5 13.96 -10.70 -11.80
CA SER A 5 13.85 -12.10 -11.36
C SER A 5 12.98 -12.27 -10.11
N LYS A 6 12.95 -11.26 -9.22
CA LYS A 6 12.03 -11.24 -8.06
C LYS A 6 10.60 -11.03 -8.51
N LEU A 7 10.36 -10.07 -9.42
CA LEU A 7 9.03 -9.70 -9.89
C LEU A 7 8.35 -10.82 -10.68
N GLU A 8 9.12 -11.53 -11.51
CA GLU A 8 8.64 -12.66 -12.29
C GLU A 8 8.31 -13.87 -11.39
N LYS A 9 9.19 -14.18 -10.42
CA LYS A 9 8.93 -15.21 -9.41
C LYS A 9 7.65 -14.91 -8.64
N TRP A 10 7.43 -13.64 -8.33
CA TRP A 10 6.25 -13.11 -7.70
C TRP A 10 4.97 -13.33 -8.50
N TYR A 11 4.97 -12.91 -9.76
CA TYR A 11 3.83 -13.06 -10.65
C TYR A 11 3.47 -14.54 -10.85
N ASN A 12 4.48 -15.39 -11.03
CA ASN A 12 4.29 -16.83 -11.18
C ASN A 12 3.72 -17.45 -9.90
N ASN A 13 4.25 -17.10 -8.73
CA ASN A 13 3.75 -17.61 -7.45
C ASN A 13 2.32 -17.13 -7.17
N TYR A 14 2.02 -15.86 -7.50
CA TYR A 14 0.67 -15.33 -7.47
C TYR A 14 -0.27 -16.12 -8.38
N LYS A 15 0.14 -16.44 -9.62
CA LYS A 15 -0.73 -17.16 -10.56
C LYS A 15 -1.00 -18.62 -10.14
N SER A 16 -0.01 -19.27 -9.51
CA SER A 16 -0.11 -20.66 -9.07
C SER A 16 -0.81 -20.86 -7.71
N ASN A 17 -0.77 -19.88 -6.82
CA ASN A 17 -1.34 -20.02 -5.49
C ASN A 17 -2.88 -19.86 -5.53
N LYS A 18 -3.61 -20.95 -5.25
CA LYS A 18 -5.08 -20.94 -5.16
C LYS A 18 -5.62 -20.44 -3.81
N ASN A 19 -4.79 -20.44 -2.76
CA ASN A 19 -5.16 -20.05 -1.40
C ASN A 19 -4.62 -18.66 -1.06
N LYS A 20 -4.84 -17.69 -1.94
CA LYS A 20 -4.35 -16.33 -1.74
C LYS A 20 -5.05 -15.71 -0.54
N LEU A 21 -4.30 -15.13 0.39
CA LEU A 21 -4.89 -14.31 1.43
C LEU A 21 -5.55 -13.08 0.78
N LYS A 22 -6.89 -13.09 0.75
CA LYS A 22 -7.71 -12.06 0.12
C LYS A 22 -8.47 -11.26 1.17
N ILE A 23 -8.42 -9.94 1.04
CA ILE A 23 -9.09 -8.98 1.92
C ILE A 23 -9.90 -8.04 1.03
N LYS A 24 -11.23 -8.27 0.97
CA LYS A 24 -12.11 -7.63 -0.02
C LYS A 24 -11.59 -7.90 -1.45
N ASP A 25 -11.35 -6.85 -2.23
CA ASP A 25 -10.82 -6.91 -3.59
C ASP A 25 -9.29 -6.93 -3.64
N TRP A 26 -8.60 -6.93 -2.49
CA TRP A 26 -7.15 -6.92 -2.41
C TRP A 26 -6.61 -8.31 -2.14
N VAL A 27 -5.63 -8.72 -2.93
CA VAL A 27 -4.82 -9.89 -2.66
C VAL A 27 -3.56 -9.46 -1.95
N VAL A 28 -3.30 -10.05 -0.79
CA VAL A 28 -2.00 -9.94 -0.12
C VAL A 28 -1.00 -10.66 -0.97
N VAL A 29 -0.02 -9.89 -1.39
CA VAL A 29 1.03 -10.41 -2.23
C VAL A 29 2.13 -10.90 -1.26
N ASP A 30 2.61 -10.06 -0.33
CA ASP A 30 3.74 -10.37 0.56
C ASP A 30 3.17 -10.72 1.93
N GLU A 31 2.83 -12.00 2.13
CA GLU A 31 2.15 -12.45 3.33
C GLU A 31 3.03 -12.33 4.59
N GLU A 32 4.34 -12.54 4.46
CA GLU A 32 5.26 -12.40 5.60
C GLU A 32 5.31 -10.95 6.06
N TYR A 33 5.58 -10.01 5.14
CA TYR A 33 5.59 -8.58 5.44
C TYR A 33 4.23 -8.10 5.96
N TYR A 34 3.14 -8.51 5.32
CA TYR A 34 1.79 -8.14 5.74
C TYR A 34 1.51 -8.62 7.18
N ASN A 35 1.73 -9.90 7.48
CA ASN A 35 1.45 -10.45 8.80
C ASN A 35 2.34 -9.87 9.90
N GLN A 36 3.58 -9.48 9.58
CA GLN A 36 4.48 -8.80 10.52
C GLN A 36 3.88 -7.49 11.05
N TYR A 37 3.21 -6.71 10.19
CA TYR A 37 2.73 -5.37 10.53
C TYR A 37 1.22 -5.26 10.73
N LYS A 38 0.44 -6.24 10.27
CA LYS A 38 -1.01 -6.30 10.49
C LYS A 38 -1.31 -6.21 11.99
N ASN A 39 -2.23 -5.33 12.37
CA ASN A 39 -2.64 -5.05 13.75
C ASN A 39 -1.55 -4.45 14.67
N ASN A 40 -0.30 -4.31 14.21
CA ASN A 40 0.82 -3.82 15.01
C ASN A 40 1.11 -2.32 14.79
N ILE A 41 0.47 -1.70 13.80
CA ILE A 41 0.65 -0.29 13.47
C ILE A 41 -0.56 0.53 13.96
N THR A 42 -0.24 1.60 14.69
CA THR A 42 -1.18 2.68 15.02
C THR A 42 -0.59 4.00 14.54
N ILE A 43 -1.28 4.64 13.60
CA ILE A 43 -0.85 5.92 12.99
C ILE A 43 -1.23 7.09 13.91
N ASN A 44 -0.23 7.88 14.28
CA ASN A 44 -0.36 9.05 15.16
C ASN A 44 -0.45 10.36 14.38
N ASN A 45 0.24 10.44 13.25
CA ASN A 45 0.33 11.61 12.40
C ASN A 45 0.29 11.16 10.94
N ILE A 46 -0.35 11.94 10.08
CA ILE A 46 -0.59 11.54 8.69
C ILE A 46 -0.71 12.75 7.77
N LYS A 47 -0.14 12.65 6.59
CA LYS A 47 -0.27 13.61 5.49
C LYS A 47 -0.59 12.86 4.22
N LEU A 48 -1.61 13.33 3.51
CA LEU A 48 -2.03 12.78 2.24
C LEU A 48 -1.57 13.68 1.10
N TYR A 49 -1.01 13.06 0.08
CA TYR A 49 -0.66 13.69 -1.18
C TYR A 49 -1.37 12.94 -2.31
N SER A 50 -1.91 13.70 -3.25
CA SER A 50 -2.49 13.16 -4.47
C SER A 50 -1.67 13.65 -5.65
N GLY A 51 -1.46 12.78 -6.63
CA GLY A 51 -0.74 13.11 -7.84
C GLY A 51 -1.13 12.21 -8.98
N GLU A 52 -0.41 12.35 -10.08
CA GLU A 52 -0.59 11.53 -11.26
C GLU A 52 0.77 10.99 -11.68
N ASN A 53 0.83 9.70 -11.99
CA ASN A 53 2.04 9.09 -12.51
C ASN A 53 2.36 9.72 -13.88
N GLU A 54 3.54 10.30 -14.01
CA GLU A 54 3.92 11.05 -15.22
C GLU A 54 3.86 10.20 -16.50
N HIS A 55 4.16 8.91 -16.38
CA HIS A 55 4.25 7.98 -17.50
C HIS A 55 2.91 7.35 -17.83
N THR A 56 2.20 6.84 -16.82
CA THR A 56 0.96 6.11 -17.04
C THR A 56 -0.29 6.99 -17.00
N LYS A 57 -0.15 8.26 -16.62
CA LYS A 57 -1.25 9.21 -16.41
C LYS A 57 -2.30 8.72 -15.40
N ARG A 58 -1.88 7.85 -14.47
CA ARG A 58 -2.77 7.24 -13.48
C ARG A 58 -2.71 8.06 -12.21
N LYS A 59 -3.88 8.34 -11.64
CA LYS A 59 -3.97 8.93 -10.31
C LYS A 59 -3.34 8.00 -9.28
N GLU A 60 -2.50 8.59 -8.44
CA GLU A 60 -1.81 7.91 -7.35
C GLU A 60 -1.96 8.76 -6.09
N LYS A 61 -2.03 8.08 -4.95
CA LYS A 61 -2.01 8.71 -3.63
C LYS A 61 -0.79 8.21 -2.86
N TYR A 62 -0.23 9.11 -2.08
CA TYR A 62 0.92 8.88 -1.23
C TYR A 62 0.60 9.36 0.17
N ILE A 63 0.95 8.56 1.16
CA ILE A 63 0.74 8.86 2.55
C ILE A 63 2.10 8.90 3.21
N LEU A 64 2.39 10.00 3.89
CA LEU A 64 3.46 10.05 4.87
C LEU A 64 2.80 9.95 6.24
N ALA A 65 3.16 8.92 7.00
CA ALA A 65 2.58 8.63 8.29
C ALA A 65 3.67 8.35 9.32
N GLU A 66 3.36 8.64 10.57
CA GLU A 66 4.22 8.34 11.71
C GLU A 66 3.43 7.50 12.71
N SER A 67 4.09 6.48 13.25
CA SER A 67 3.64 5.75 14.44
C SER A 67 4.39 6.27 15.68
N LYS A 68 4.53 5.46 16.73
CA LYS A 68 5.27 5.88 17.94
C LYS A 68 6.78 5.93 17.69
N ASP A 69 7.29 4.99 16.91
CA ASP A 69 8.72 4.68 16.75
C ASP A 69 9.13 4.45 15.29
N LYS A 70 8.19 4.63 14.35
CA LYS A 70 8.42 4.34 12.93
C LYS A 70 7.83 5.41 12.03
N TYR A 71 8.55 5.68 10.95
CA TYR A 71 8.10 6.41 9.78
C TYR A 71 7.53 5.44 8.75
N ILE A 72 6.47 5.84 8.08
CA ILE A 72 5.71 5.01 7.17
C ILE A 72 5.42 5.81 5.90
N ILE A 73 5.71 5.22 4.74
CA ILE A 73 5.16 5.67 3.47
C ILE A 73 4.25 4.60 2.89
N ILE A 74 3.07 5.03 2.45
CA ILE A 74 2.13 4.17 1.71
C ILE A 74 1.92 4.81 0.36
N LYS A 75 2.31 4.11 -0.71
CA LYS A 75 2.04 4.48 -2.09
C LYS A 75 0.96 3.56 -2.63
N TYR A 76 -0.11 4.12 -3.20
CA TYR A 76 -1.20 3.30 -3.70
C TYR A 76 -1.98 3.98 -4.82
N ASN A 77 -2.68 3.15 -5.58
CA ASN A 77 -3.70 3.55 -6.55
C ASN A 77 -4.82 2.50 -6.57
N SER A 78 -5.65 2.49 -7.60
CA SER A 78 -6.72 1.48 -7.77
C SER A 78 -6.20 0.05 -7.94
N ASN A 79 -4.92 -0.13 -8.28
CA ASN A 79 -4.34 -1.42 -8.68
C ASN A 79 -3.39 -2.02 -7.64
N PHE A 80 -2.69 -1.18 -6.86
CA PHE A 80 -1.71 -1.68 -5.90
C PHE A 80 -1.66 -0.86 -4.61
N ILE A 81 -1.10 -1.50 -3.58
CA ILE A 81 -0.69 -0.87 -2.33
C ILE A 81 0.76 -1.31 -2.05
N ALA A 82 1.64 -0.33 -1.91
CA ALA A 82 3.04 -0.53 -1.59
C ALA A 82 3.41 0.30 -0.35
N VAL A 83 4.27 -0.25 0.48
CA VAL A 83 4.55 0.26 1.83
C VAL A 83 6.03 0.18 2.12
N ASN A 84 6.57 1.21 2.77
CA ASN A 84 7.82 1.09 3.53
C ASN A 84 7.58 1.53 4.97
N ILE A 85 8.19 0.82 5.91
CA ILE A 85 8.17 1.11 7.34
C ILE A 85 9.61 1.10 7.83
N CYS A 86 10.08 2.22 8.37
CA CYS A 86 11.46 2.40 8.78
C CYS A 86 11.57 3.17 10.11
N GLU A 87 12.71 3.06 10.77
CA GLU A 87 12.99 3.78 12.03
C GLU A 87 13.41 5.23 11.79
N ARG A 88 13.92 5.55 10.60
CA ARG A 88 14.49 6.86 10.27
C ARG A 88 13.83 7.43 9.02
N GLU A 89 13.52 8.73 9.06
CA GLU A 89 12.78 9.41 7.99
C GLU A 89 13.48 9.33 6.62
N TYR A 90 14.81 9.45 6.58
CA TYR A 90 15.56 9.38 5.33
C TYR A 90 15.54 8.00 4.66
N ASP A 91 15.13 6.95 5.38
CA ASP A 91 14.98 5.60 4.83
C ASP A 91 13.62 5.38 4.16
N LEU A 92 12.70 6.35 4.24
CA LEU A 92 11.33 6.23 3.71
C LEU A 92 11.29 5.87 2.23
N MET A 93 12.20 6.40 1.42
CA MET A 93 12.21 6.20 -0.03
C MET A 93 13.08 5.02 -0.49
N ASN A 94 13.82 4.38 0.42
CA ASN A 94 14.87 3.43 0.06
C ASN A 94 14.33 2.05 -0.34
N ASN A 95 13.24 1.57 0.26
CA ASN A 95 12.73 0.22 0.03
C ASN A 95 11.20 0.12 0.13
N ILE A 96 10.49 0.62 -0.88
CA ILE A 96 9.04 0.50 -0.96
C ILE A 96 8.66 -0.90 -1.46
N ILE A 97 8.00 -1.67 -0.60
CA ILE A 97 7.64 -3.07 -0.85
C ILE A 97 6.20 -3.14 -1.33
N LEU A 98 5.95 -3.86 -2.42
CA LEU A 98 4.59 -4.15 -2.89
C LEU A 98 3.91 -5.14 -1.91
N VAL A 99 2.84 -4.71 -1.23
CA VAL A 99 2.17 -5.51 -0.20
C VAL A 99 0.86 -6.12 -0.70
N MET A 100 0.13 -5.39 -1.54
CA MET A 100 -1.14 -5.88 -2.09
C MET A 100 -1.36 -5.44 -3.54
N VAL A 101 -2.12 -6.25 -4.27
CA VAL A 101 -2.63 -5.93 -5.61
C VAL A 101 -4.14 -6.12 -5.63
N ASN A 102 -4.83 -5.30 -6.41
CA ASN A 102 -6.26 -5.43 -6.60
C ASN A 102 -6.53 -6.65 -7.51
N ASP A 103 -7.33 -7.60 -7.06
CA ASP A 103 -7.63 -8.85 -7.77
C ASP A 103 -8.19 -8.59 -9.18
N LYS A 104 -9.02 -7.54 -9.33
CA LYS A 104 -9.58 -7.14 -10.62
C LYS A 104 -8.51 -6.54 -11.55
N SER A 105 -7.47 -5.91 -10.98
CA SER A 105 -6.38 -5.31 -11.75
C SER A 105 -5.42 -6.32 -12.32
N VAL A 106 -5.23 -7.47 -11.68
CA VAL A 106 -4.20 -8.42 -12.13
C VAL A 106 -4.48 -9.00 -13.52
N TYR A 107 -5.76 -9.09 -13.91
CA TYR A 107 -6.17 -9.59 -15.22
C TYR A 107 -6.29 -8.51 -16.28
N ASN A 108 -6.25 -7.22 -15.91
CA ASN A 108 -6.46 -6.12 -16.84
C ASN A 108 -5.74 -4.85 -16.39
N ILE A 109 -4.42 -4.95 -16.21
CA ILE A 109 -3.58 -3.87 -15.68
C ILE A 109 -3.69 -2.61 -16.54
N GLU A 110 -3.84 -2.75 -17.87
CA GLU A 110 -3.90 -1.63 -18.81
C GLU A 110 -5.20 -0.81 -18.70
N ASN A 111 -6.34 -1.45 -18.47
CA ASN A 111 -7.65 -0.78 -18.42
C ASN A 111 -8.12 -0.41 -17.01
N ASN A 112 -7.39 -0.78 -15.97
CA ASN A 112 -7.82 -0.51 -14.62
C ASN A 112 -7.39 0.92 -14.18
N VAL A 113 -8.16 1.89 -14.68
CA VAL A 113 -7.99 3.35 -14.53
C VAL A 113 -8.95 3.91 -13.48
N GLY A 114 -9.24 3.14 -12.43
CA GLY A 114 -10.13 3.57 -11.36
C GLY A 114 -9.50 4.66 -10.49
N GLU A 115 -10.35 5.46 -9.83
CA GLU A 115 -9.90 6.38 -8.78
C GLU A 115 -9.20 5.61 -7.65
N PRO A 116 -8.11 6.16 -7.08
CA PRO A 116 -7.50 5.61 -5.88
C PRO A 116 -8.54 5.52 -4.74
N PRO A 117 -8.55 4.43 -3.96
CA PRO A 117 -9.45 4.28 -2.82
C PRO A 117 -9.31 5.43 -1.81
N GLU A 118 -10.31 5.58 -0.94
CA GLU A 118 -10.19 6.41 0.24
C GLU A 118 -9.13 5.86 1.19
N ILE A 119 -8.43 6.75 1.89
CA ILE A 119 -7.36 6.34 2.81
C ILE A 119 -7.88 5.47 3.96
N LYS A 120 -9.11 5.73 4.40
CA LYS A 120 -9.78 4.96 5.46
C LYS A 120 -9.93 3.50 5.05
N GLU A 121 -10.15 3.23 3.77
CA GLU A 121 -10.18 1.87 3.24
C GLU A 121 -8.80 1.22 3.24
N ILE A 122 -7.76 1.95 2.81
CA ILE A 122 -6.38 1.44 2.78
C ILE A 122 -5.91 1.04 4.19
N ILE A 123 -6.11 1.91 5.19
CA ILE A 123 -5.74 1.62 6.58
C ILE A 123 -6.48 0.37 7.09
N LYS A 124 -7.77 0.22 6.76
CA LYS A 124 -8.57 -0.94 7.16
C LYS A 124 -8.08 -2.23 6.51
N VAL A 125 -7.75 -2.19 5.22
CA VAL A 125 -7.26 -3.36 4.47
C VAL A 125 -5.89 -3.80 4.98
N LEU A 126 -5.02 -2.84 5.32
CA LEU A 126 -3.73 -3.11 5.98
C LEU A 126 -3.89 -3.67 7.41
N GLY A 127 -5.09 -3.60 7.99
CA GLY A 127 -5.34 -4.01 9.37
C GLY A 127 -4.69 -3.07 10.38
N TRP A 128 -4.54 -1.79 10.03
CA TRP A 128 -3.91 -0.79 10.88
C TRP A 128 -4.96 0.05 11.58
N LYS A 129 -4.53 0.76 12.62
CA LYS A 129 -5.36 1.74 13.33
C LYS A 129 -4.81 3.13 13.11
N ALA A 130 -5.65 4.14 13.28
CA ALA A 130 -5.25 5.53 13.32
C ALA A 130 -5.85 6.19 14.55
N THR A 131 -5.09 7.09 15.18
CA THR A 131 -5.59 7.88 16.31
C THR A 131 -6.67 8.86 15.86
N ARG A 132 -7.50 9.34 16.80
CA ARG A 132 -8.51 10.36 16.50
C ARG A 132 -7.89 11.63 15.90
N LYS A 133 -6.70 12.01 16.36
CA LYS A 133 -5.96 13.16 15.82
C LYS A 133 -5.63 12.92 14.34
N ALA A 134 -4.95 11.82 14.03
CA ALA A 134 -4.61 11.46 12.64
C ALA A 134 -5.85 11.39 11.74
N MET A 135 -6.95 10.83 12.23
CA MET A 135 -8.20 10.77 11.47
C MET A 135 -8.81 12.15 11.20
N LYS A 136 -8.73 13.07 12.15
CA LYS A 136 -9.19 14.44 11.97
C LYS A 136 -8.32 15.19 10.96
N ASP A 137 -7.00 15.02 11.07
CA ASP A 137 -6.05 15.63 10.13
C ASP A 137 -6.35 15.16 8.70
N LEU A 138 -6.78 13.91 8.49
CA LEU A 138 -7.21 13.41 7.16
C LEU A 138 -8.47 14.06 6.61
N GLU A 139 -9.44 14.34 7.46
CA GLU A 139 -10.71 14.94 7.04
C GLU A 139 -10.54 16.39 6.57
N GLU A 140 -9.40 17.03 6.87
CA GLU A 140 -9.05 18.34 6.34
C GLU A 140 -8.43 18.26 4.92
N PHE A 141 -8.04 17.08 4.45
CA PHE A 141 -7.37 16.86 3.14
C PHE A 141 -8.17 16.00 2.14
N GLU A 142 -9.23 15.31 2.57
CA GLU A 142 -10.20 14.62 1.70
C GLU A 142 -11.38 15.54 1.34
#